data_AF-A0AAN6SBP2-F1
#
_entry.id   AF-A0AAN6SBP2-F1
#
_cell.length_a   1.000
_cell.length_b   1.000
_cell.length_c   1.000
_cell.angle_alpha   90.00
_cell.angle_beta   90.00
_cell.angle_gamma   90.00
#
_symmetry.space_group_name_H-M   'P 1'
#
loop_
_entity.id
_entity.type
_entity.pdbx_description
1 polymer ?
#
loop_
_entity_poly.entity_id
_entity_poly.type
_entity_poly.pdbx_seq_one_letter_code
_entity_poly.pdbx_strand_id
1 'polypeptide(L)'
;MSVLHPDLNHGKWNACLDLREEADRKKLRDLILGADVFLQGYRPGVLDKYGFGEDDVIKMCEARGRGIVYCGENWRGPWMGRSGWQQISDACCGVSYEFGRAMGNNEPVTPVFPNSDYCTGVALNYYSQWLVNSCGMYPLEVWQDVWQRNGSPVFRHYHSMHYLLPRVLGAVQKSSADRLFKEEFFTQYFVKSLGKTMRIVAPILQFPNQEVKLGFDVGTRTNGVDEARWPQDLSVENVE
;
A
#
# COMPACT_ATOMS: atom_id res chain seq x y z
N MET A 1 -17.33 2.56 6.00
CA MET A 1 -15.94 2.07 5.78
C MET A 1 -14.98 3.01 6.49
N SER A 2 -13.92 2.51 7.15
CA SER A 2 -12.92 3.36 7.83
C SER A 2 -12.25 4.31 6.85
N VAL A 3 -11.86 5.53 7.29
CA VAL A 3 -11.05 6.50 6.50
C VAL A 3 -9.77 5.86 5.95
N LEU A 4 -9.24 4.83 6.63
CA LEU A 4 -8.02 4.14 6.23
C LEU A 4 -8.19 3.28 4.97
N HIS A 5 -9.40 2.80 4.67
CA HIS A 5 -9.59 1.92 3.50
C HIS A 5 -9.33 2.63 2.16
N PRO A 6 -9.91 3.81 1.86
CA PRO A 6 -9.58 4.54 0.64
C PRO A 6 -8.14 5.07 0.61
N ASP A 7 -7.54 5.37 1.77
CA ASP A 7 -6.15 5.83 1.87
C ASP A 7 -5.14 4.72 1.51
N LEU A 8 -5.36 3.50 2.02
CA LEU A 8 -4.41 2.38 1.87
C LEU A 8 -4.67 1.45 0.67
N ASN A 9 -5.79 1.62 -0.04
CA ASN A 9 -6.19 0.75 -1.16
C ASN A 9 -6.42 1.50 -2.48
N HIS A 10 -5.96 2.74 -2.59
CA HIS A 10 -6.02 3.46 -3.85
C HIS A 10 -5.31 2.68 -4.98
N GLY A 11 -5.97 2.53 -6.13
CA GLY A 11 -5.46 1.78 -7.27
C GLY A 11 -5.52 0.25 -7.15
N LYS A 12 -6.05 -0.29 -6.04
CA LYS A 12 -6.23 -1.74 -5.85
C LYS A 12 -7.63 -2.19 -6.22
N TRP A 13 -7.68 -3.39 -6.77
CA TRP A 13 -8.89 -4.16 -7.03
C TRP A 13 -9.29 -4.92 -5.77
N ASN A 14 -10.56 -4.85 -5.36
CA ASN A 14 -11.03 -5.49 -4.14
C ASN A 14 -12.04 -6.60 -4.46
N ALA A 15 -11.98 -7.70 -3.72
CA ALA A 15 -12.95 -8.79 -3.79
C ALA A 15 -13.29 -9.25 -2.36
N CYS A 16 -14.55 -9.63 -2.14
CA CYS A 16 -15.00 -10.24 -0.89
C CYS A 16 -15.16 -11.74 -1.11
N LEU A 17 -14.42 -12.55 -0.35
CA LEU A 17 -14.44 -14.02 -0.45
C LEU A 17 -14.62 -14.60 0.95
N ASP A 18 -15.61 -15.48 1.10
CA ASP A 18 -15.77 -16.27 2.31
C ASP A 18 -15.06 -17.62 2.16
N LEU A 19 -13.89 -17.75 2.80
CA LEU A 19 -13.09 -18.98 2.69
C LEU A 19 -13.73 -20.21 3.33
N ARG A 20 -14.86 -20.07 4.04
CA ARG A 20 -15.65 -21.22 4.51
C ARG A 20 -16.41 -21.89 3.37
N GLU A 21 -16.73 -21.14 2.31
CA GLU A 21 -17.44 -21.61 1.13
C GLU A 21 -16.48 -22.15 0.07
N GLU A 22 -16.71 -23.39 -0.39
CA GLU A 22 -15.85 -24.03 -1.39
C GLU A 22 -15.82 -23.25 -2.72
N ALA A 23 -16.95 -22.64 -3.09
CA ALA A 23 -17.04 -21.83 -4.30
C ALA A 23 -16.10 -20.61 -4.26
N ASP A 24 -15.97 -19.96 -3.11
CA ASP A 24 -15.09 -18.80 -2.95
C ASP A 24 -13.63 -19.21 -2.80
N ARG A 25 -13.35 -20.37 -2.19
CA ARG A 25 -12.01 -20.98 -2.23
C ARG A 25 -11.57 -21.24 -3.67
N LYS A 26 -12.46 -21.74 -4.53
CA LYS A 26 -12.14 -21.93 -5.95
C LYS A 26 -11.80 -20.61 -6.65
N LYS A 27 -12.55 -19.54 -6.38
CA LYS A 27 -12.26 -18.20 -6.94
C LYS A 27 -10.89 -17.69 -6.48
N LEU A 28 -10.56 -17.81 -5.19
CA LEU A 28 -9.25 -17.41 -4.67
C LEU A 28 -8.13 -18.21 -5.34
N ARG A 29 -8.32 -19.53 -5.50
CA ARG A 29 -7.39 -20.40 -6.22
C ARG A 29 -7.14 -19.90 -7.65
N ASP A 30 -8.20 -19.58 -8.39
CA ASP A 30 -8.09 -19.09 -9.76
C ASP A 30 -7.33 -17.75 -9.83
N LEU A 31 -7.56 -16.84 -8.86
CA LEU A 31 -6.80 -15.60 -8.73
C LEU A 31 -5.31 -15.86 -8.44
N ILE A 32 -5.00 -16.77 -7.52
CA ILE A 32 -3.62 -17.14 -7.16
C ILE A 32 -2.88 -17.74 -8.36
N LEU A 33 -3.54 -18.57 -9.16
CA LEU A 33 -2.95 -19.16 -10.37
C LEU A 33 -2.56 -18.11 -11.42
N GLY A 34 -3.26 -16.96 -11.43
CA GLY A 34 -2.93 -15.79 -12.24
C GLY A 34 -1.83 -14.90 -11.64
N ALA A 35 -1.61 -14.92 -10.33
CA ALA A 35 -0.80 -13.95 -9.61
C ALA A 35 0.69 -14.30 -9.56
N ASP A 36 1.57 -13.29 -9.61
CA ASP A 36 3.03 -13.48 -9.40
C ASP A 36 3.41 -13.40 -7.91
N VAL A 37 2.62 -12.69 -7.11
CA VAL A 37 2.85 -12.47 -5.68
C VAL A 37 1.56 -12.71 -4.91
N PHE A 38 1.64 -13.49 -3.83
CA PHE A 38 0.56 -13.66 -2.85
C PHE A 38 1.02 -13.14 -1.50
N LEU A 39 0.38 -12.08 -1.01
CA LEU A 39 0.70 -11.41 0.24
C LEU A 39 -0.45 -11.57 1.23
N GLN A 40 -0.15 -11.93 2.48
CA GLN A 40 -1.16 -12.13 3.51
C GLN A 40 -0.67 -11.72 4.91
N GLY A 41 -1.58 -11.14 5.71
CA GLY A 41 -1.34 -10.75 7.10
C GLY A 41 -2.21 -11.50 8.12
N TYR A 42 -2.79 -12.65 7.75
CA TYR A 42 -3.52 -13.50 8.69
C TYR A 42 -2.55 -14.16 9.66
N ARG A 43 -3.03 -14.47 10.88
CA ARG A 43 -2.23 -15.21 11.87
C ARG A 43 -1.71 -16.53 11.27
N PRO A 44 -0.52 -17.00 11.70
CA PRO A 44 0.00 -18.28 11.24
C PRO A 44 -1.00 -19.41 11.44
N GLY A 45 -1.16 -20.30 10.44
CA GLY A 45 -2.09 -21.43 10.53
C GLY A 45 -3.54 -21.12 10.10
N VAL A 46 -3.91 -19.84 9.90
CA VAL A 46 -5.31 -19.49 9.57
C VAL A 46 -5.66 -19.90 8.15
N LEU A 47 -4.81 -19.58 7.18
CA LEU A 47 -5.06 -19.88 5.77
C LEU A 47 -4.84 -21.36 5.42
N ASP A 48 -4.00 -22.07 6.19
CA ASP A 48 -3.75 -23.50 6.05
C ASP A 48 -5.05 -24.32 6.18
N LYS A 49 -5.97 -23.88 7.05
CA LYS A 49 -7.30 -24.49 7.23
C LYS A 49 -8.14 -24.52 5.95
N TYR A 50 -7.82 -23.63 5.01
CA TYR A 50 -8.57 -23.44 3.77
C TYR A 50 -7.75 -23.82 2.53
N GLY A 51 -6.54 -24.38 2.71
CA GLY A 51 -5.65 -24.78 1.62
C GLY A 51 -4.95 -23.60 0.93
N PHE A 52 -4.69 -22.52 1.67
CA PHE A 52 -3.93 -21.35 1.20
C PHE A 52 -2.73 -21.04 2.11
N GLY A 53 -2.22 -22.06 2.80
CA GLY A 53 -0.93 -21.99 3.48
C GLY A 53 0.22 -21.76 2.49
N GLU A 54 1.41 -21.47 3.02
CA GLU A 54 2.61 -21.25 2.20
C GLU A 54 2.88 -22.44 1.27
N ASP A 55 2.95 -23.65 1.82
CA ASP A 55 3.20 -24.88 1.05
C ASP A 55 2.07 -25.17 0.05
N ASP A 56 0.81 -24.93 0.43
CA ASP A 56 -0.35 -25.15 -0.45
C ASP A 56 -0.29 -24.25 -1.68
N VAL A 57 0.01 -22.95 -1.49
CA VAL A 57 0.09 -21.97 -2.57
C VAL A 57 1.27 -22.23 -3.49
N ILE A 58 2.44 -22.55 -2.92
CA ILE A 58 3.63 -22.91 -3.71
C ILE A 58 3.32 -24.14 -4.57
N LYS A 59 2.81 -25.21 -3.96
CA LYS A 59 2.48 -26.46 -4.64
C LYS A 59 1.43 -26.27 -5.73
N MET A 60 0.39 -25.50 -5.44
CA MET A 60 -0.66 -25.16 -6.40
C MET A 60 -0.10 -24.46 -7.65
N CYS A 61 0.97 -23.68 -7.48
CA CYS A 61 1.56 -22.91 -8.57
C CYS A 61 2.67 -23.63 -9.35
N GLU A 62 3.15 -24.79 -8.91
CA GLU A 62 4.25 -25.53 -9.56
C GLU A 62 3.99 -25.81 -11.05
N ALA A 63 2.75 -26.11 -11.41
CA ALA A 63 2.36 -26.48 -12.78
C ALA A 63 2.34 -25.29 -13.76
N ARG A 64 2.51 -24.05 -13.29
CA ARG A 64 2.38 -22.84 -14.12
C ARG A 64 3.55 -22.58 -15.07
N GLY A 65 4.65 -23.31 -14.92
CA GLY A 65 5.91 -23.03 -15.65
C GLY A 65 6.54 -21.67 -15.27
N ARG A 66 6.01 -21.00 -14.24
CA ARG A 66 6.55 -19.80 -13.59
C ARG A 66 6.33 -19.92 -12.07
N GLY A 67 7.25 -19.40 -11.28
CA GLY A 67 7.15 -19.41 -9.81
C GLY A 67 6.10 -18.45 -9.26
N ILE A 68 5.90 -18.51 -7.95
CA ILE A 68 5.11 -17.56 -7.17
C ILE A 68 5.93 -17.07 -5.98
N VAL A 69 5.80 -15.80 -5.63
CA VAL A 69 6.34 -15.26 -4.38
C VAL A 69 5.25 -15.28 -3.32
N TYR A 70 5.44 -16.07 -2.27
CA TYR A 70 4.58 -16.06 -1.09
C TYR A 70 5.18 -15.12 -0.04
N CYS A 71 4.38 -14.17 0.46
CA CYS A 71 4.79 -13.23 1.47
C CYS A 71 3.79 -13.22 2.64
N GLY A 72 4.26 -13.57 3.84
CA GLY A 72 3.49 -13.47 5.07
C GLY A 72 4.00 -12.34 5.95
N GLU A 73 3.12 -11.45 6.40
CA GLU A 73 3.45 -10.34 7.31
C GLU A 73 3.63 -10.80 8.78
N ASN A 74 3.99 -12.05 8.99
CA ASN A 74 4.04 -12.66 10.31
C ASN A 74 5.47 -12.79 10.82
N TRP A 75 5.65 -12.50 12.10
CA TRP A 75 6.89 -12.79 12.81
C TRP A 75 7.09 -14.30 12.99
N ARG A 76 8.29 -14.80 12.67
CA ARG A 76 8.72 -16.18 12.92
C ARG A 76 9.66 -16.21 14.12
N GLY A 77 9.13 -16.57 15.28
CA GLY A 77 9.91 -16.68 16.52
C GLY A 77 9.05 -17.05 17.73
N PRO A 78 9.58 -16.93 18.96
CA PRO A 78 8.93 -17.45 20.17
C PRO A 78 7.51 -16.92 20.45
N TRP A 79 7.14 -15.80 19.82
CA TRP A 79 5.83 -15.15 19.99
C TRP A 79 4.88 -15.37 18.82
N MET A 80 5.21 -16.20 17.84
CA MET A 80 4.40 -16.38 16.62
C MET A 80 2.93 -16.81 16.88
N GLY A 81 2.66 -17.46 18.02
CA GLY A 81 1.31 -17.87 18.41
C GLY A 81 0.51 -16.78 19.15
N ARG A 82 1.10 -15.60 19.40
CA ARG A 82 0.47 -14.51 20.14
C ARG A 82 -0.20 -13.52 19.19
N SER A 83 -1.32 -12.93 19.62
CA SER A 83 -1.89 -11.79 18.91
C SER A 83 -0.96 -10.60 19.07
N GLY A 84 -0.57 -9.98 17.96
CA GLY A 84 0.17 -8.74 17.93
C GLY A 84 -0.67 -7.66 17.27
N TRP A 85 -0.66 -6.47 17.87
CA TRP A 85 -1.03 -5.22 17.22
C TRP A 85 0.16 -4.28 17.38
N GLN A 86 0.21 -3.23 16.56
CA GLN A 86 1.32 -2.30 16.51
C GLN A 86 1.76 -1.78 17.90
N GLN A 87 0.83 -1.47 18.80
CA GLN A 87 1.19 -1.00 20.15
C GLN A 87 2.01 -2.02 20.94
N ILE A 88 1.75 -3.31 20.75
CA ILE A 88 2.51 -4.39 21.38
C ILE A 88 3.92 -4.43 20.78
N SER A 89 4.03 -4.30 19.46
CA SER A 89 5.32 -4.22 18.79
C SER A 89 6.14 -3.03 19.31
N ASP A 90 5.55 -1.83 19.33
CA ASP A 90 6.22 -0.60 19.78
C ASP A 90 6.68 -0.67 21.24
N ALA A 91 5.89 -1.31 22.10
CA ALA A 91 6.29 -1.56 23.48
C ALA A 91 7.45 -2.58 23.56
N CYS A 92 7.38 -3.67 22.79
CA CYS A 92 8.38 -4.72 22.79
C CYS A 92 9.73 -4.28 22.23
N CYS A 93 9.75 -3.37 21.25
CA CYS A 93 11.00 -2.90 20.63
C CYS A 93 11.54 -1.58 21.23
N GLY A 94 10.93 -1.08 22.31
CA GLY A 94 11.39 0.11 23.03
C GLY A 94 10.97 1.45 22.40
N VAL A 95 10.24 1.44 21.28
CA VAL A 95 9.72 2.66 20.63
C VAL A 95 8.82 3.44 21.58
N SER A 96 7.94 2.77 22.33
CA SER A 96 7.08 3.47 23.30
C SER A 96 7.88 4.17 24.41
N TYR A 97 9.02 3.60 24.81
CA TYR A 97 9.88 4.20 25.83
C TYR A 97 10.58 5.46 25.29
N GLU A 98 11.14 5.40 24.09
CA GLU A 98 11.79 6.55 23.46
C GLU A 98 10.78 7.66 23.10
N PHE A 99 9.56 7.28 22.71
CA PHE A 99 8.48 8.25 22.48
C PHE A 99 8.09 8.98 23.77
N GLY A 100 7.97 8.25 24.88
CA GLY A 100 7.76 8.85 26.21
C GLY A 100 8.86 9.83 26.60
N ARG A 101 10.13 9.44 26.41
CA ARG A 101 11.30 10.32 26.66
C ARG A 101 11.28 11.58 25.81
N ALA A 102 10.94 11.48 24.53
CA ALA A 102 10.83 12.63 23.63
C ALA A 102 9.73 13.61 24.07
N MET A 103 8.71 13.13 24.77
CA MET A 103 7.65 13.94 25.38
C MET A 103 8.01 14.48 26.78
N GLY A 104 9.18 14.14 27.32
CA GLY A 104 9.60 14.53 28.68
C GLY A 104 9.04 13.63 29.79
N ASN A 105 8.47 12.47 29.45
CA ASN A 105 7.96 11.51 30.42
C ASN A 105 9.03 10.46 30.78
N ASN A 106 8.97 9.93 32.00
CA ASN A 106 9.80 8.80 32.45
C ASN A 106 8.99 7.48 32.49
N GLU A 107 8.13 7.30 31.50
CA GLU A 107 7.29 6.12 31.32
C GLU A 107 7.06 5.86 29.82
N PRO A 108 6.81 4.61 29.40
CA PRO A 108 6.52 4.33 28.01
C PRO A 108 5.16 4.91 27.60
N VAL A 109 5.16 5.61 26.46
CA VAL A 109 3.96 6.18 25.85
C VAL A 109 3.80 5.59 24.45
N THR A 110 2.64 5.00 24.18
CA THR A 110 2.34 4.45 22.86
C THR A 110 2.31 5.57 21.81
N PRO A 111 3.06 5.45 20.70
CA PRO A 111 3.03 6.44 19.62
C PRO A 111 1.63 6.60 19.01
N VAL A 112 1.33 7.82 18.54
CA VAL A 112 0.03 8.15 17.94
C VAL A 112 -0.15 7.52 16.54
N PHE A 113 0.96 7.32 15.81
CA PHE A 113 0.94 6.81 14.44
C PHE A 113 1.42 5.37 14.36
N PRO A 114 0.92 4.58 13.37
CA PRO A 114 1.19 3.17 13.30
C PRO A 114 2.57 2.79 12.80
N ASN A 115 3.56 2.96 13.67
CA ASN A 115 4.98 2.85 13.33
C ASN A 115 5.35 1.47 12.75
N SER A 116 5.07 0.38 13.46
CA SER A 116 5.39 -0.97 12.96
C SER A 116 4.66 -1.33 11.67
N ASP A 117 3.42 -0.87 11.50
CA ASP A 117 2.62 -1.18 10.31
C ASP A 117 3.19 -0.45 9.09
N TYR A 118 3.53 0.85 9.24
CA TYR A 118 4.21 1.60 8.19
C TYR A 118 5.59 1.03 7.87
N CYS A 119 6.40 0.71 8.88
CA CYS A 119 7.72 0.12 8.67
C CYS A 119 7.62 -1.21 7.92
N THR A 120 6.67 -2.07 8.28
CA THR A 120 6.43 -3.34 7.60
C THR A 120 5.95 -3.10 6.17
N GLY A 121 4.99 -2.19 5.96
CA GLY A 121 4.53 -1.82 4.62
C GLY A 121 5.65 -1.27 3.72
N VAL A 122 6.55 -0.44 4.26
CA VAL A 122 7.73 0.08 3.54
C VAL A 122 8.75 -1.03 3.29
N ALA A 123 8.96 -1.95 4.22
CA ALA A 123 9.87 -3.09 4.04
C ALA A 123 9.35 -4.06 2.98
N LEU A 124 8.04 -4.32 2.94
CA LEU A 124 7.38 -5.11 1.88
C LEU A 124 7.40 -4.40 0.53
N ASN A 125 7.44 -3.07 0.54
CA ASN A 125 7.85 -2.27 -0.61
C ASN A 125 9.38 -2.32 -0.78
N TYR A 126 9.93 -3.54 -0.79
CA TYR A 126 11.35 -3.82 -0.95
C TYR A 126 11.89 -3.21 -2.25
N TYR A 127 11.03 -2.96 -3.25
CA TYR A 127 11.39 -2.21 -4.44
C TYR A 127 11.75 -0.74 -4.12
N SER A 128 11.00 -0.07 -3.24
CA SER A 128 11.33 1.28 -2.77
C SER A 128 12.57 1.30 -1.89
N GLN A 129 12.75 0.31 -1.00
CA GLN A 129 13.99 0.19 -0.22
C GLN A 129 15.20 -0.17 -1.09
N TRP A 130 15.06 -1.09 -2.03
CA TRP A 130 16.08 -1.43 -3.02
C TRP A 130 16.43 -0.21 -3.87
N LEU A 131 15.44 0.58 -4.30
CA LEU A 131 15.68 1.83 -5.04
C LEU A 131 16.54 2.78 -4.20
N VAL A 132 16.18 3.01 -2.93
CA VAL A 132 16.94 3.89 -2.03
C VAL A 132 18.34 3.35 -1.72
N ASN A 133 18.46 2.04 -1.44
CA ASN A 133 19.70 1.42 -1.01
C ASN A 133 20.65 1.09 -2.18
N SER A 134 20.11 0.83 -3.38
CA SER A 134 20.90 0.44 -4.56
C SER A 134 21.19 1.61 -5.49
N CYS A 135 20.30 2.61 -5.58
CA CYS A 135 20.61 3.86 -6.28
C CYS A 135 21.38 4.85 -5.38
N GLY A 136 21.43 4.61 -4.06
CA GLY A 136 22.12 5.43 -3.08
C GLY A 136 21.46 6.78 -2.83
N MET A 137 21.94 7.50 -1.80
CA MET A 137 21.69 8.94 -1.72
C MET A 137 22.58 9.66 -2.75
N TYR A 138 22.17 10.85 -3.18
CA TYR A 138 23.04 11.71 -3.98
C TYR A 138 24.41 11.87 -3.30
N PRO A 139 25.54 11.76 -4.03
CA PRO A 139 26.85 12.17 -3.53
C PRO A 139 26.77 13.55 -2.89
N LEU A 140 27.59 13.83 -1.87
CA LEU A 140 27.45 15.04 -1.08
C LEU A 140 27.48 16.30 -1.95
N GLU A 141 28.34 16.36 -2.97
CA GLU A 141 28.37 17.47 -3.92
C GLU A 141 27.06 17.62 -4.71
N VAL A 142 26.45 16.50 -5.14
CA VAL A 142 25.17 16.51 -5.86
C VAL A 142 24.04 16.91 -4.93
N TRP A 143 24.04 16.42 -3.68
CA TRP A 143 23.06 16.82 -2.67
C TRP A 143 23.17 18.32 -2.37
N GLN A 144 24.39 18.84 -2.21
CA GLN A 144 24.63 20.26 -1.95
C GLN A 144 24.20 21.14 -3.13
N ASP A 145 24.50 20.75 -4.37
CA ASP A 145 24.00 21.43 -5.57
C ASP A 145 22.48 21.47 -5.59
N VAL A 146 21.84 20.30 -5.44
CA VAL A 146 20.38 20.17 -5.46
C VAL A 146 19.75 20.99 -4.34
N TRP A 147 20.32 21.00 -3.14
CA TRP A 147 19.79 21.77 -2.02
C TRP A 147 19.94 23.28 -2.25
N GLN A 148 21.12 23.74 -2.69
CA GLN A 148 21.41 25.15 -2.94
C GLN A 148 20.55 25.74 -4.06
N ARG A 149 20.46 25.07 -5.21
CA ARG A 149 19.66 25.55 -6.34
C ARG A 149 18.16 25.60 -6.05
N ASN A 150 17.71 24.88 -5.01
CA ASN A 150 16.34 24.88 -4.52
C ASN A 150 16.10 25.82 -3.33
N GLY A 151 17.04 26.74 -3.05
CA GLY A 151 16.90 27.77 -2.01
C GLY A 151 17.19 27.27 -0.60
N SER A 152 17.86 26.13 -0.46
CA SER A 152 18.34 25.56 0.80
C SER A 152 17.29 25.50 1.91
N PRO A 153 16.09 24.95 1.68
CA PRO A 153 15.06 24.91 2.71
C PRO A 153 15.51 24.06 3.90
N VAL A 154 15.18 24.53 5.11
CA VAL A 154 15.50 23.85 6.37
C VAL A 154 14.22 23.61 7.14
N PHE A 155 13.91 22.34 7.40
CA PHE A 155 12.76 21.93 8.20
C PHE A 155 13.22 21.40 9.57
N ARG A 156 12.30 21.42 10.54
CA ARG A 156 12.53 20.96 11.91
C ARG A 156 11.51 19.88 12.25
N HIS A 157 11.87 18.97 13.15
CA HIS A 157 11.04 17.84 13.55
C HIS A 157 9.67 18.25 14.14
N TYR A 158 9.54 19.48 14.64
CA TYR A 158 8.29 20.01 15.20
C TYR A 158 7.41 20.76 14.19
N HIS A 159 7.82 20.89 12.93
CA HIS A 159 6.97 21.52 11.91
C HIS A 159 5.81 20.59 11.52
N SER A 160 4.58 21.07 11.66
CA SER A 160 3.38 20.31 11.28
C SER A 160 3.20 20.21 9.77
N MET A 161 2.39 19.25 9.32
CA MET A 161 2.04 19.08 7.90
C MET A 161 1.46 20.36 7.27
N HIS A 162 0.64 21.10 8.01
CA HIS A 162 0.08 22.38 7.56
C HIS A 162 1.16 23.43 7.29
N TYR A 163 2.28 23.36 8.00
CA TYR A 163 3.43 24.23 7.76
C TYR A 163 4.29 23.71 6.59
N LEU A 164 4.55 22.41 6.55
CA LEU A 164 5.46 21.77 5.59
C LEU A 164 4.89 21.73 4.17
N LEU A 165 3.65 21.27 4.02
CA LEU A 165 3.08 20.92 2.71
C LEU A 165 3.04 22.11 1.74
N PRO A 166 2.55 23.31 2.11
CA PRO A 166 2.54 24.45 1.19
C PRO A 166 3.95 24.90 0.77
N ARG A 167 4.95 24.76 1.66
CA ARG A 167 6.34 25.15 1.39
C ARG A 167 7.04 24.16 0.47
N VAL A 168 6.85 22.87 0.70
CA VAL A 168 7.39 21.82 -0.17
C VAL A 168 6.74 21.90 -1.55
N LEU A 169 5.41 21.99 -1.63
CA LEU A 169 4.71 22.13 -2.91
C LEU A 169 5.11 23.42 -3.64
N GLY A 170 5.26 24.54 -2.93
CA GLY A 170 5.74 25.80 -3.51
C GLY A 170 7.16 25.68 -4.09
N ALA A 171 8.07 25.00 -3.37
CA ALA A 171 9.43 24.73 -3.85
C ALA A 171 9.42 23.83 -5.09
N VAL A 172 8.63 22.75 -5.08
CA VAL A 172 8.46 21.84 -6.22
C VAL A 172 7.90 22.58 -7.43
N GLN A 173 6.87 23.42 -7.23
CA GLN A 173 6.25 24.20 -8.28
C GLN A 173 7.25 25.18 -8.91
N LYS A 174 8.12 25.80 -8.11
CA LYS A 174 9.10 26.75 -8.60
C LYS A 174 10.25 26.09 -9.36
N SER A 175 10.72 24.95 -8.87
CA SER A 175 11.99 24.37 -9.33
C SER A 175 11.87 23.16 -10.24
N SER A 176 10.68 22.55 -10.31
CA SER A 176 10.51 21.27 -11.01
C SER A 176 9.13 21.09 -11.64
N ALA A 177 8.31 22.14 -11.72
CA ALA A 177 6.98 22.03 -12.33
C ALA A 177 7.02 21.62 -13.80
N ASP A 178 7.98 22.15 -14.55
CA ASP A 178 8.23 21.83 -15.96
C ASP A 178 8.61 20.36 -16.18
N ARG A 179 9.10 19.68 -15.13
CA ARG A 179 9.49 18.27 -15.16
C ARG A 179 8.43 17.36 -14.60
N LEU A 180 7.80 17.73 -13.49
CA LEU A 180 6.90 16.85 -12.72
C LEU A 180 5.42 17.04 -13.09
N PHE A 181 5.03 18.21 -13.60
CA PHE A 181 3.64 18.54 -13.90
C PHE A 181 3.40 18.73 -15.41
N LYS A 182 4.12 17.97 -16.24
CA LYS A 182 3.88 17.94 -17.68
C LYS A 182 2.51 17.35 -17.97
N GLU A 183 1.75 17.97 -18.87
CA GLU A 183 0.40 17.50 -19.22
C GLU A 183 0.39 16.05 -19.73
N GLU A 184 1.46 15.60 -20.39
CA GLU A 184 1.63 14.21 -20.86
C GLU A 184 1.64 13.17 -19.72
N PHE A 185 1.91 13.57 -18.48
CA PHE A 185 1.89 12.68 -17.31
C PHE A 185 0.52 12.55 -16.67
N PHE A 186 -0.49 13.23 -17.20
CA PHE A 186 -1.84 13.21 -16.66
C PHE A 186 -2.86 12.80 -17.70
N THR A 187 -3.97 12.24 -17.22
CA THR A 187 -5.15 11.99 -18.03
C THR A 187 -6.38 12.54 -17.29
N GLN A 188 -7.44 12.77 -18.05
CA GLN A 188 -8.73 13.18 -17.51
C GLN A 188 -9.52 11.91 -17.17
N TYR A 189 -10.00 11.83 -15.93
CA TYR A 189 -10.81 10.72 -15.47
C TYR A 189 -12.14 11.25 -14.94
N PHE A 190 -13.25 10.78 -15.53
CA PHE A 190 -14.58 11.18 -15.10
C PHE A 190 -15.02 10.33 -13.91
N VAL A 191 -15.13 10.96 -12.75
CA VAL A 191 -15.59 10.32 -11.53
C VAL A 191 -17.11 10.39 -11.48
N LYS A 192 -17.76 9.32 -11.94
CA LYS A 192 -19.23 9.21 -12.06
C LYS A 192 -19.96 9.55 -10.76
N SER A 193 -19.46 9.06 -9.62
CA SER A 193 -20.06 9.29 -8.29
C SER A 193 -20.04 10.76 -7.84
N LEU A 194 -19.09 11.56 -8.35
CA LEU A 194 -18.96 12.98 -8.03
C LEU A 194 -19.53 13.88 -9.13
N GLY A 195 -19.89 13.32 -10.29
CA GLY A 195 -20.28 14.08 -11.47
C GLY A 195 -19.19 15.04 -11.95
N LYS A 196 -17.90 14.71 -11.74
CA LYS A 196 -16.77 15.60 -12.01
C LYS A 196 -15.66 14.89 -12.75
N THR A 197 -15.03 15.62 -13.67
CA THR A 197 -13.77 15.21 -14.29
C THR A 197 -12.61 15.65 -13.41
N MET A 198 -11.74 14.69 -13.06
CA MET A 198 -10.53 14.94 -12.29
C MET A 198 -9.31 14.68 -13.16
N ARG A 199 -8.28 15.50 -12.99
CA ARG A 199 -6.96 15.23 -13.56
C ARG A 199 -6.24 14.23 -12.66
N ILE A 200 -5.90 13.08 -13.20
CA ILE A 200 -5.16 12.01 -12.50
C ILE A 200 -3.85 11.71 -13.21
N VAL A 201 -2.90 11.07 -12.52
CA VAL A 201 -1.65 10.62 -13.14
C VAL A 201 -1.97 9.56 -14.19
N ALA A 202 -1.38 9.69 -15.38
CA ALA A 202 -1.52 8.73 -16.46
C ALA A 202 -0.86 7.39 -16.08
N PRO A 203 -1.42 6.24 -16.49
CA PRO A 203 -0.80 4.94 -16.25
C PRO A 203 0.62 4.87 -16.83
N ILE A 204 1.58 4.46 -16.00
CA ILE A 204 3.00 4.32 -16.40
C ILE A 204 3.23 3.05 -17.23
N LEU A 205 2.41 2.02 -17.01
CA LEU A 205 2.45 0.76 -17.76
C LEU A 205 1.51 0.82 -18.95
N GLN A 206 2.05 0.64 -20.15
CA GLN A 206 1.28 0.48 -21.37
C GLN A 206 1.35 -0.98 -21.84
N PHE A 207 0.20 -1.61 -22.04
CA PHE A 207 0.13 -2.96 -22.57
C PHE A 207 0.40 -2.97 -24.08
N PRO A 208 0.96 -4.06 -24.65
CA PRO A 208 1.08 -4.21 -26.09
C PRO A 208 -0.27 -3.97 -26.76
N ASN A 209 -0.29 -3.10 -27.78
CA ASN A 209 -1.49 -2.66 -28.52
C ASN A 209 -2.44 -1.69 -27.78
N GLN A 210 -2.08 -1.19 -26.59
CA GLN A 210 -2.91 -0.29 -25.77
C GLN A 210 -4.32 -0.83 -25.43
N GLU A 211 -4.60 -2.10 -25.73
CA GLU A 211 -5.86 -2.76 -25.38
C GLU A 211 -5.78 -3.24 -23.93
N VAL A 212 -6.41 -2.49 -23.04
CA VAL A 212 -6.73 -2.97 -21.69
C VAL A 212 -8.15 -3.53 -21.73
N LYS A 213 -8.26 -4.85 -21.72
CA LYS A 213 -9.54 -5.54 -21.49
C LYS A 213 -9.69 -5.77 -19.99
N LEU A 214 -10.40 -4.86 -19.33
CA LEU A 214 -10.80 -5.00 -17.94
C LEU A 214 -11.62 -6.28 -17.79
N GLY A 215 -11.05 -7.29 -17.12
CA GLY A 215 -11.77 -8.52 -16.78
C GLY A 215 -12.74 -8.32 -15.61
N PHE A 216 -12.48 -7.30 -14.81
CA PHE A 216 -13.24 -6.89 -13.64
C PHE A 216 -13.17 -5.34 -13.60
N ASP A 217 -14.22 -4.66 -13.10
CA ASP A 217 -14.41 -3.23 -12.84
C ASP A 217 -15.48 -3.06 -11.75
N VAL A 218 -15.20 -3.50 -10.52
CA VAL A 218 -16.17 -3.48 -9.40
C VAL A 218 -15.70 -2.53 -8.31
N GLY A 219 -16.32 -1.35 -8.25
CA GLY A 219 -16.04 -0.34 -7.22
C GLY A 219 -16.60 -0.70 -5.84
N THR A 220 -15.87 -0.38 -4.78
CA THR A 220 -16.34 -0.52 -3.39
C THR A 220 -17.01 0.78 -2.90
N ARG A 221 -18.24 0.70 -2.36
CA ARG A 221 -18.94 1.86 -1.78
C ARG A 221 -18.63 2.04 -0.29
N THR A 222 -18.57 3.30 0.15
CA THR A 222 -18.24 3.69 1.53
C THR A 222 -19.44 3.85 2.45
N ASN A 223 -20.68 3.76 1.94
CA ASN A 223 -21.89 4.12 2.67
C ASN A 223 -22.24 3.20 3.85
N GLY A 224 -21.70 1.97 3.90
CA GLY A 224 -21.86 1.03 5.02
C GLY A 224 -23.28 0.53 5.26
N VAL A 225 -24.19 0.78 4.32
CA VAL A 225 -25.61 0.36 4.37
C VAL A 225 -25.96 -0.66 3.28
N ASP A 226 -25.20 -0.71 2.19
CA ASP A 226 -25.45 -1.67 1.12
C ASP A 226 -24.93 -3.06 1.51
N GLU A 227 -25.74 -4.08 1.24
CA GLU A 227 -25.31 -5.47 1.37
C GLU A 227 -24.18 -5.78 0.37
N ALA A 228 -23.19 -6.57 0.82
CA ALA A 228 -22.13 -7.04 -0.06
C ALA A 228 -22.74 -7.93 -1.16
N ARG A 229 -22.70 -7.48 -2.42
CA ARG A 229 -23.19 -8.23 -3.58
C ARG A 229 -22.12 -8.38 -4.64
N TRP A 230 -22.15 -9.52 -5.32
CA TRP A 230 -21.29 -9.80 -6.47
C TRP A 230 -22.06 -9.51 -7.76
N PRO A 231 -21.65 -8.53 -8.58
CA PRO A 231 -22.29 -8.28 -9.86
C PRO A 231 -22.22 -9.50 -10.77
N GLN A 232 -23.28 -9.73 -11.55
CA GLN A 232 -23.28 -10.77 -12.59
C GLN A 232 -22.32 -10.42 -13.73
N ASP A 233 -22.22 -9.13 -14.05
CA ASP A 233 -21.22 -8.58 -14.95
C ASP A 233 -20.16 -7.86 -14.14
N LEU A 234 -18.98 -8.44 -14.09
CA LEU A 234 -17.86 -7.90 -13.33
C LEU A 234 -17.13 -6.81 -14.07
N SER A 235 -17.41 -6.56 -15.35
CA SER A 235 -16.74 -5.52 -16.14
C SER A 235 -17.39 -4.13 -16.02
N VAL A 236 -18.38 -3.98 -15.12
CA VAL A 236 -19.18 -2.75 -14.99
C VAL A 236 -19.06 -2.16 -13.59
N GLU A 237 -18.60 -0.91 -13.53
CA GLU A 237 -18.57 -0.11 -12.30
C GLU A 237 -20.00 0.11 -11.77
N ASN A 238 -20.41 -0.71 -10.79
CA ASN A 238 -21.74 -0.67 -10.18
C ASN A 238 -21.87 0.46 -9.15
N VAL A 239 -21.88 1.70 -9.67
CA VAL A 239 -22.22 2.92 -8.93
C VAL A 239 -23.73 3.15 -9.03
N GLU A 240 -24.52 2.39 -8.27
CA GLU A 240 -25.92 2.78 -7.95
C GLU A 240 -25.95 3.56 -6.64
#